data_AF-A0A2V6PVV7-F1
#
_entry.id   AF-A0A2V6PVV7-F1
#
_cell.length_a   1.000
_cell.length_b   1.000
_cell.length_c   1.000
_cell.angle_alpha   90.00
_cell.angle_beta   90.00
_cell.angle_gamma   90.00
#
_symmetry.space_group_name_H-M   'P 1'
#
loop_
_entity.id
_entity.type
_entity.pdbx_description
1 polymer ?
#
loop_
_entity_poly.entity_id
_entity_poly.type
_entity_poly.pdbx_seq_one_letter_code
_entity_poly.pdbx_strand_id
1 'polypeptide(L)'
;RGKLQKFWLARPLKLTSYCWNGTIAGYNNIGKNPLMPPGKTYKVSDFLGTDWQMWEQNELDALNFNDASNVPPWAGNGLSIRHAGIAGWENISNPNSANSISNLPGGAVIGQFGGSAQLVKWKRSWQIINKDPIPNEIFNGPVYQK
;
A
#
# COMPACT_ATOMS: atom_id res chain seq x y z
N ARG A 1 17.93 -5.20 20.15
CA ARG A 1 16.84 -5.94 20.85
C ARG A 1 15.56 -5.12 20.74
N GLY A 2 14.40 -5.73 20.53
CA GLY A 2 13.10 -5.03 20.49
C GLY A 2 12.12 -5.56 19.42
N LYS A 3 10.88 -5.09 19.48
CA LYS A 3 9.76 -5.48 18.59
C LYS A 3 10.12 -5.38 17.10
N LEU A 4 10.70 -4.24 16.69
CA LEU A 4 11.10 -3.97 15.31
C LEU A 4 12.20 -4.93 14.80
N GLN A 5 13.16 -5.31 15.64
CA GLN A 5 14.17 -6.31 15.28
C GLN A 5 13.55 -7.69 15.04
N LYS A 6 12.58 -8.09 15.88
CA LYS A 6 11.83 -9.35 15.70
C LYS A 6 11.06 -9.35 14.38
N PHE A 7 10.37 -8.26 14.05
CA PHE A 7 9.68 -8.13 12.77
C PHE A 7 10.65 -8.15 11.59
N TRP A 8 11.74 -7.37 11.62
CA TRP A 8 12.73 -7.40 10.55
C TRP A 8 13.33 -8.80 10.34
N LEU A 9 13.66 -9.53 11.41
CA LEU A 9 14.15 -10.91 11.32
C LEU A 9 13.12 -11.87 10.72
N ALA A 10 11.83 -11.67 10.96
CA ALA A 10 10.75 -12.51 10.44
C ALA A 10 10.37 -12.26 8.96
N ARG A 11 10.75 -11.12 8.36
CA ARG A 11 10.42 -10.82 6.95
C ARG A 11 11.05 -11.81 5.98
N PRO A 12 10.37 -12.28 4.92
CA PRO A 12 11.01 -13.02 3.85
C PRO A 12 11.95 -12.10 3.02
N LEU A 13 11.48 -10.91 2.66
CA LEU A 13 12.27 -9.90 1.96
C LEU A 13 13.08 -9.02 2.94
N LYS A 14 14.40 -8.92 2.71
CA LYS A 14 15.31 -8.08 3.51
C LYS A 14 15.81 -6.82 2.79
N LEU A 15 15.78 -6.82 1.45
CA LEU A 15 16.48 -5.84 0.61
C LEU A 15 15.84 -4.45 0.67
N THR A 16 14.51 -4.39 0.73
CA THR A 16 13.75 -3.13 0.72
C THR A 16 12.53 -3.23 1.62
N SER A 17 12.05 -2.08 2.09
CA SER A 17 10.74 -1.91 2.73
C SER A 17 9.65 -1.39 1.79
N TYR A 18 10.03 -1.01 0.57
CA TYR A 18 9.09 -0.66 -0.49
C TYR A 18 8.47 -1.91 -1.09
N CYS A 19 7.16 -1.89 -1.27
CA CYS A 19 6.41 -2.93 -1.95
C CYS A 19 5.73 -2.39 -3.22
N TRP A 20 5.34 -3.28 -4.12
CA TRP A 20 4.69 -2.97 -5.39
C TRP A 20 3.23 -3.45 -5.36
N ASN A 21 2.30 -2.74 -6.00
CA ASN A 21 0.91 -3.21 -6.01
C ASN A 21 0.74 -4.50 -6.81
N GLY A 22 -0.13 -5.39 -6.35
CA GLY A 22 -0.47 -6.63 -7.04
C GLY A 22 -1.12 -6.44 -8.42
N THR A 23 -1.83 -5.34 -8.64
CA THR A 23 -2.55 -5.08 -9.90
C THR A 23 -1.62 -4.97 -11.11
N ILE A 24 -0.34 -4.61 -10.92
CA ILE A 24 0.69 -4.55 -11.97
C ILE A 24 0.79 -5.88 -12.73
N ALA A 25 0.70 -7.00 -12.00
CA ALA A 25 0.77 -8.35 -12.55
C ALA A 25 -0.60 -8.90 -13.00
N GLY A 26 -1.68 -8.11 -12.96
CA GLY A 26 -3.06 -8.61 -13.06
C GLY A 26 -3.49 -9.48 -11.87
N TYR A 27 -2.70 -9.47 -10.79
CA TYR A 27 -2.92 -10.24 -9.58
C TYR A 27 -3.75 -9.43 -8.57
N ASN A 28 -4.42 -10.12 -7.64
CA ASN A 28 -5.21 -9.50 -6.58
C ASN A 28 -6.26 -8.45 -7.05
N ASN A 29 -6.98 -8.80 -8.11
CA ASN A 29 -8.27 -8.23 -8.50
C ASN A 29 -9.37 -8.52 -7.44
N ILE A 30 -9.20 -8.07 -6.20
CA ILE A 30 -10.16 -8.26 -5.08
C ILE A 30 -11.57 -7.79 -5.48
N GLY A 31 -12.53 -8.69 -5.38
CA GLY A 31 -13.93 -8.41 -5.73
C GLY A 31 -14.18 -8.20 -7.23
N LYS A 32 -13.22 -8.58 -8.09
CA LYS A 32 -13.29 -8.42 -9.56
C LYS A 32 -12.81 -9.70 -10.24
N ASN A 33 -13.17 -9.88 -11.51
CA ASN A 33 -12.71 -11.04 -12.28
C ASN A 33 -11.21 -10.91 -12.61
N PRO A 34 -10.44 -12.01 -12.63
CA PRO A 34 -9.08 -12.01 -13.12
C PRO A 34 -9.03 -11.76 -14.63
N LEU A 35 -7.86 -11.36 -15.14
CA LEU A 35 -7.63 -11.26 -16.58
C LEU A 35 -7.63 -12.65 -17.23
N MET A 36 -8.27 -12.75 -18.40
CA MET A 36 -8.42 -14.02 -19.15
C MET A 36 -7.83 -13.90 -20.57
N PRO A 37 -7.04 -14.90 -21.04
CA PRO A 37 -6.59 -16.09 -20.32
C PRO A 37 -5.56 -15.76 -19.21
N PRO A 38 -5.28 -16.73 -18.30
CA PRO A 38 -4.23 -16.60 -17.29
C PRO A 38 -2.89 -16.16 -17.91
N GLY A 39 -2.15 -15.31 -17.19
CA GLY A 39 -0.88 -14.73 -17.68
C GLY A 39 -1.05 -13.45 -18.50
N LYS A 40 -2.27 -12.99 -18.80
CA LYS A 40 -2.48 -11.61 -19.27
C LYS A 40 -2.12 -10.59 -18.18
N THR A 41 -1.53 -9.49 -18.61
CA THR A 41 -1.24 -8.29 -17.81
C THR A 41 -1.93 -7.07 -18.41
N TYR A 42 -1.99 -5.98 -17.65
CA TYR A 42 -2.37 -4.66 -18.15
C TYR A 42 -1.19 -3.98 -18.86
N LYS A 43 -1.47 -3.06 -19.79
CA LYS A 43 -0.46 -2.11 -20.29
C LYS A 43 -0.30 -0.98 -19.29
N VAL A 44 0.87 -0.33 -19.28
CA VAL A 44 1.09 0.91 -18.50
C VAL A 44 0.07 1.99 -18.86
N SER A 45 -0.38 2.04 -20.12
CA SER A 45 -1.42 2.96 -20.61
C SER A 45 -2.82 2.75 -20.02
N ASP A 46 -3.06 1.61 -19.36
CA ASP A 46 -4.38 1.29 -18.82
C ASP A 46 -4.57 1.87 -17.40
N PHE A 47 -3.46 2.21 -16.73
CA PHE A 47 -3.43 2.84 -15.40
C PHE A 47 -3.56 4.36 -15.50
N LEU A 48 -4.13 5.00 -14.47
CA LEU A 48 -4.12 6.45 -14.36
C LEU A 48 -2.71 6.93 -13.98
N GLY A 49 -2.32 8.11 -14.46
CA GLY A 49 -1.02 8.68 -14.10
C GLY A 49 -0.84 8.91 -12.59
N THR A 50 -1.94 9.05 -11.84
CA THR A 50 -1.98 9.21 -10.38
C THR A 50 -2.09 7.91 -9.60
N ASP A 51 -2.39 6.78 -10.25
CA ASP A 51 -2.43 5.46 -9.61
C ASP A 51 -1.08 5.16 -8.95
N TRP A 52 -1.10 4.69 -7.71
CA TRP A 52 0.14 4.38 -7.00
C TRP A 52 0.82 3.17 -7.65
N GLN A 53 2.14 3.10 -7.63
CA GLN A 53 2.92 1.98 -8.17
C GLN A 53 3.62 1.23 -7.02
N MET A 54 4.23 1.98 -6.10
CA MET A 54 4.99 1.47 -4.97
C MET A 54 4.94 2.43 -3.78
N TRP A 55 5.04 1.87 -2.57
CA TRP A 55 5.08 2.61 -1.30
C TRP A 55 5.84 1.83 -0.22
N GLU A 56 6.30 2.49 0.85
CA GLU A 56 6.88 1.79 2.00
C GLU A 56 5.78 1.14 2.86
N GLN A 57 5.88 -0.17 3.04
CA GLN A 57 4.87 -1.02 3.64
C GLN A 57 4.86 -0.94 5.19
N ASN A 58 3.69 -1.15 5.80
CA ASN A 58 3.50 -1.24 7.25
C ASN A 58 4.37 -2.34 7.90
N GLU A 59 5.50 -1.88 8.42
CA GLU A 59 6.54 -2.63 9.13
C GLU A 59 6.17 -3.28 10.46
N LEU A 60 4.96 -3.04 10.96
CA LEU A 60 4.43 -3.69 12.16
C LEU A 60 3.83 -5.07 11.88
N ASP A 61 3.85 -5.50 10.62
CA ASP A 61 3.60 -6.87 10.20
C ASP A 61 4.75 -7.32 9.29
N ALA A 62 5.41 -8.43 9.64
CA ALA A 62 6.56 -8.94 8.91
C ALA A 62 6.18 -9.66 7.59
N LEU A 63 4.92 -10.06 7.42
CA LEU A 63 4.48 -10.87 6.28
C LEU A 63 4.02 -10.05 5.08
N ASN A 64 3.76 -8.74 5.25
CA ASN A 64 3.38 -7.84 4.14
C ASN A 64 4.57 -7.43 3.26
N PHE A 65 5.80 -7.86 3.57
CA PHE A 65 6.98 -7.63 2.73
C PHE A 65 7.10 -8.72 1.67
N ASN A 66 6.16 -8.73 0.73
CA ASN A 66 6.19 -9.51 -0.50
C ASN A 66 6.32 -8.59 -1.72
N ASP A 67 6.90 -9.09 -2.80
CA ASP A 67 7.03 -8.34 -4.04
C ASP A 67 5.75 -8.47 -4.88
N ALA A 68 5.38 -7.36 -5.55
CA ALA A 68 4.33 -7.27 -6.57
C ALA A 68 3.00 -7.99 -6.26
N SER A 69 2.54 -7.96 -5.00
CA SER A 69 1.29 -8.61 -4.60
C SER A 69 0.48 -7.86 -3.51
N ASN A 70 0.95 -6.72 -3.03
CA ASN A 70 0.24 -5.97 -1.99
C ASN A 70 -1.06 -5.35 -2.50
N VAL A 71 -2.07 -5.38 -1.63
CA VAL A 71 -3.40 -4.81 -1.88
C VAL A 71 -3.82 -4.05 -0.62
N PRO A 72 -3.77 -2.71 -0.64
CA PRO A 72 -4.13 -1.85 0.50
C PRO A 72 -5.53 -1.96 1.13
N PRO A 73 -6.63 -2.43 0.48
CA PRO A 73 -7.91 -2.71 1.17
C PRO A 73 -7.76 -3.53 2.45
N TRP A 74 -6.76 -4.41 2.50
CA TRP A 74 -6.45 -5.12 3.73
C TRP A 74 -5.56 -4.23 4.60
N ALA A 75 -6.03 -3.88 5.80
CA ALA A 75 -5.41 -2.88 6.69
C ALA A 75 -3.96 -3.18 7.13
N GLY A 76 -3.40 -4.34 6.77
CA GLY A 76 -1.98 -4.63 6.85
C GLY A 76 -1.13 -3.95 5.76
N ASN A 77 -1.68 -3.69 4.57
CA ASN A 77 -0.95 -3.35 3.35
C ASN A 77 -0.79 -1.84 3.02
N GLY A 78 -1.28 -0.94 3.88
CA GLY A 78 -1.21 0.51 3.66
C GLY A 78 0.19 1.12 3.85
N LEU A 79 0.27 2.45 4.00
CA LEU A 79 1.54 3.13 4.27
C LEU A 79 2.16 2.71 5.60
N SER A 80 3.49 2.76 5.68
CA SER A 80 4.21 2.62 6.94
C SER A 80 3.89 3.74 7.92
N ILE A 81 3.47 3.35 9.12
CA ILE A 81 3.23 4.22 10.28
C ILE A 81 4.49 4.94 10.77
N ARG A 82 5.71 4.51 10.37
CA ARG A 82 6.96 5.26 10.62
C ARG A 82 6.87 6.70 10.07
N HIS A 83 6.15 6.88 8.97
CA HIS A 83 5.95 8.17 8.30
C HIS A 83 4.89 9.06 8.95
N ALA A 84 4.26 8.63 10.04
CA ALA A 84 3.21 9.40 10.71
C ALA A 84 3.68 10.72 11.36
N GLY A 85 5.00 10.91 11.54
CA GLY A 85 5.55 12.15 12.11
C GLY A 85 5.33 12.28 13.63
N ILE A 86 5.25 11.16 14.35
CA ILE A 86 5.12 11.10 15.81
C ILE A 86 6.16 10.14 16.41
N ALA A 87 6.54 10.37 17.67
CA ALA A 87 7.37 9.44 18.43
C ALA A 87 6.56 8.22 18.91
N GLY A 88 7.22 7.09 19.16
CA GLY A 88 6.59 5.88 19.70
C GLY A 88 5.61 5.18 18.75
N TRP A 89 5.66 5.50 17.45
CA TRP A 89 4.78 4.97 16.40
C TRP A 89 4.78 3.44 16.34
N GLU A 90 5.87 2.79 16.75
CA GLU A 90 6.04 1.34 16.73
C GLU A 90 5.13 0.58 17.69
N ASN A 91 4.47 1.31 18.59
CA ASN A 91 3.53 0.79 19.58
C ASN A 91 2.07 0.87 19.11
N ILE A 92 1.80 1.51 17.96
CA ILE A 92 0.45 1.64 17.39
C ILE A 92 0.02 0.32 16.73
N SER A 93 -1.08 -0.26 17.20
CA SER A 93 -1.68 -1.45 16.57
C SER A 93 -2.56 -1.06 15.38
N ASN A 94 -2.51 -1.87 14.31
CA ASN A 94 -3.36 -1.77 13.10
C ASN A 94 -3.51 -0.35 12.53
N PRO A 95 -2.39 0.33 12.20
CA PRO A 95 -2.37 1.77 11.92
C PRO A 95 -3.20 2.20 10.70
N ASN A 96 -3.46 1.32 9.73
CA ASN A 96 -4.25 1.65 8.53
C ASN A 96 -5.73 1.23 8.64
N SER A 97 -6.19 0.73 9.79
CA SER A 97 -7.58 0.25 9.96
C SER A 97 -8.61 1.38 10.12
N ALA A 98 -9.89 1.08 9.87
CA ALA A 98 -10.97 2.06 9.94
C ALA A 98 -11.22 2.67 11.34
N ASN A 99 -10.66 2.07 12.39
CA ASN A 99 -10.72 2.54 13.78
C ASN A 99 -9.37 3.12 14.26
N SER A 100 -8.40 3.32 13.37
CA SER A 100 -7.07 3.82 13.73
C SER A 100 -7.00 5.35 13.79
N ILE A 101 -5.84 5.87 14.19
CA ILE A 101 -5.58 7.31 14.28
C ILE A 101 -5.50 7.91 12.86
N SER A 102 -6.49 8.71 12.50
CA SER A 102 -6.66 9.24 11.14
C SER A 102 -5.97 10.59 10.88
N ASN A 103 -5.49 11.32 11.90
CA ASN A 103 -5.01 12.69 11.76
C ASN A 103 -3.62 12.89 12.38
N LEU A 104 -2.61 12.24 11.80
CA LEU A 104 -1.20 12.38 12.17
C LEU A 104 -0.48 13.37 11.23
N PRO A 105 0.53 14.13 11.71
CA PRO A 105 1.11 15.26 10.98
C PRO A 105 1.98 14.90 9.76
N GLY A 106 2.50 13.67 9.72
CA GLY A 106 3.41 13.18 8.70
C GLY A 106 2.75 12.74 7.39
N GLY A 107 3.49 11.97 6.61
CA GLY A 107 3.12 11.44 5.31
C GLY A 107 4.29 10.71 4.66
N ALA A 108 4.01 9.72 3.81
CA ALA A 108 5.02 8.95 3.10
C ALA A 108 5.12 9.38 1.63
N VAL A 109 6.26 9.13 1.00
CA VAL A 109 6.41 9.27 -0.45
C VAL A 109 5.94 7.98 -1.13
N ILE A 110 5.16 8.13 -2.20
CA ILE A 110 4.70 7.04 -3.05
C ILE A 110 5.15 7.29 -4.49
N GLY A 111 5.45 6.22 -5.23
CA GLY A 111 5.66 6.28 -6.68
C GLY A 111 4.34 6.12 -7.42
N GLN A 112 4.17 6.75 -8.58
CA GLN A 112 2.95 6.70 -9.39
C GLN A 112 3.24 6.18 -10.81
N PHE A 113 2.23 5.57 -11.44
CA PHE A 113 2.36 5.06 -12.82
C PHE A 113 2.67 6.14 -13.85
N GLY A 114 2.36 7.42 -13.58
CA GLY A 114 2.76 8.56 -14.39
C GLY A 114 4.27 8.87 -14.36
N GLY A 115 5.09 8.09 -13.65
CA GLY A 115 6.55 8.29 -13.55
C GLY A 115 6.96 9.37 -12.54
N SER A 116 6.03 9.83 -11.69
CA SER A 116 6.27 10.82 -10.63
C SER A 116 6.26 10.19 -9.24
N ALA A 117 6.74 10.96 -8.26
CA ALA A 117 6.62 10.64 -6.84
C ALA A 117 5.81 11.73 -6.12
N GLN A 118 4.96 11.32 -5.17
CA GLN A 118 4.06 12.21 -4.43
C GLN A 118 4.22 12.00 -2.92
N LEU A 119 4.27 13.09 -2.15
CA LEU A 119 4.13 13.03 -0.69
C LEU A 119 2.65 12.95 -0.32
N VAL A 120 2.21 11.81 0.22
CA VAL A 120 0.84 11.61 0.69
C VAL A 120 0.79 11.75 2.20
N LYS A 121 0.05 12.76 2.68
CA LYS A 121 -0.20 12.99 4.11
C LYS A 121 -0.94 11.82 4.74
N TRP A 122 -0.62 11.50 5.99
CA TRP A 122 -1.22 10.39 6.74
C TRP A 122 -2.75 10.40 6.67
N LYS A 123 -3.36 11.57 6.91
CA LYS A 123 -4.81 11.77 6.80
C LYS A 123 -5.39 11.38 5.45
N ARG A 124 -4.73 11.77 4.35
CA ARG A 124 -5.18 11.43 3.00
C ARG A 124 -5.04 9.93 2.74
N SER A 125 -3.92 9.31 3.13
CA SER A 125 -3.78 7.85 3.01
C SER A 125 -4.85 7.10 3.81
N TRP A 126 -5.12 7.50 5.05
CA TRP A 126 -6.17 6.90 5.86
C TRP A 126 -7.56 7.07 5.22
N GLN A 127 -7.87 8.25 4.67
CA GLN A 127 -9.12 8.51 3.94
C GLN A 127 -9.25 7.61 2.72
N ILE A 128 -8.21 7.52 1.88
CA ILE A 128 -8.23 6.67 0.69
C ILE A 128 -8.45 5.18 1.05
N ILE A 129 -7.83 4.69 2.12
CA ILE A 129 -7.97 3.28 2.55
C ILE A 129 -9.35 3.01 3.16
N ASN A 130 -9.90 3.93 3.96
CA ASN A 130 -11.04 3.65 4.86
C ASN A 130 -12.35 4.40 4.55
N LYS A 131 -12.36 5.34 3.60
CA LYS A 131 -13.50 6.23 3.32
C LYS A 131 -13.76 6.49 1.84
N ASP A 132 -12.73 6.67 1.03
CA ASP A 132 -12.93 6.96 -0.39
C ASP A 132 -13.57 5.74 -1.07
N PRO A 133 -14.60 5.94 -1.93
CA PRO A 133 -15.19 4.85 -2.69
C PRO A 133 -14.15 4.20 -3.62
N ILE A 134 -14.45 2.99 -4.09
CA ILE A 134 -13.69 2.34 -5.16
C ILE A 134 -14.33 2.75 -6.48
N PRO A 135 -13.60 3.31 -7.48
CA PRO A 135 -12.14 3.43 -7.58
C PRO A 135 -11.49 4.49 -6.69
N ASN A 136 -10.26 4.19 -6.23
CA ASN A 136 -9.33 5.20 -5.75
C ASN A 136 -7.87 4.83 -6.07
N GLU A 137 -6.97 5.81 -5.91
CA GLU A 137 -5.55 5.83 -6.29
C GLU A 137 -4.71 4.70 -5.66
N ILE A 138 -5.24 4.05 -4.63
CA ILE A 138 -4.62 3.00 -3.80
C ILE A 138 -5.08 1.57 -4.19
N PHE A 139 -6.12 1.45 -5.02
CA PHE A 139 -6.53 0.19 -5.68
C PHE A 139 -6.07 0.11 -7.14
N ASN A 140 -5.68 1.25 -7.75
CA ASN A 140 -4.61 1.36 -8.77
C ASN A 140 -4.54 0.23 -9.81
N GLY A 141 -5.70 -0.18 -10.32
CA GLY A 141 -5.86 -1.24 -11.30
C GLY A 141 -6.98 -0.86 -12.25
N PRO A 142 -6.83 -1.06 -13.57
CA PRO A 142 -7.83 -0.65 -14.55
C PRO A 142 -9.22 -1.25 -14.29
N VAL A 143 -9.26 -2.42 -13.63
CA VAL A 143 -10.48 -3.11 -13.22
C VAL A 143 -11.29 -2.38 -12.13
N TYR A 144 -10.69 -1.45 -11.40
CA TYR A 144 -11.35 -0.68 -10.35
C TYR A 144 -11.99 0.60 -10.86
N GLN A 145 -11.43 1.20 -11.93
CA GLN A 145 -11.95 2.39 -12.60
C GLN A 145 -13.41 2.18 -13.02
N LYS A 146 -14.34 2.90 -12.37
CA LYS A 146 -15.79 2.94 -12.63
C LYS A 146 -16.35 4.29 -12.20
#